data_AF-A0A528BCA6-F1
#
_entry.id   AF-A0A528BCA6-F1
#
_cell.length_a   1.000
_cell.length_b   1.000
_cell.length_c   1.000
_cell.angle_alpha   90.00
_cell.angle_beta   90.00
_cell.angle_gamma   90.00
#
_symmetry.space_group_name_H-M   'P 1'
#
loop_
_entity.id
_entity.type
_entity.pdbx_description
1 polymer ?
#
loop_
_entity_poly.entity_id
_entity_poly.type
_entity_poly.pdbx_seq_one_letter_code
_entity_poly.pdbx_strand_id
1 'polypeptide(L)' 'MLDNTQIERLEAEAVNSATVRQPLYAPRKKIFPKRASGSFRRFKWLVMAITLGIYYLTPWLRWDRGPFAPDQA' A
#
# COMPACT_ATOMS: atom_id res chain seq x y z
N MET A 1 23.34 -61.32 27.03
CA MET A 1 24.00 -60.07 26.59
C MET A 1 24.42 -60.29 25.16
N LEU A 2 23.79 -59.61 24.21
CA LEU A 2 24.21 -59.69 22.80
C LEU A 2 25.42 -58.77 22.61
N ASP A 3 26.42 -59.27 21.87
CA ASP A 3 27.72 -58.65 21.72
C ASP A 3 27.61 -57.41 20.80
N ASN A 4 28.01 -56.23 21.30
CA ASN A 4 27.85 -54.95 20.59
C ASN A 4 28.71 -54.84 19.31
N THR A 5 29.56 -55.84 19.07
CA THR A 5 30.45 -56.01 17.92
C THR A 5 29.72 -56.40 16.63
N GLN A 6 28.47 -56.85 16.71
CA GLN A 6 27.66 -57.23 15.53
C GLN A 6 26.86 -56.07 14.90
N ILE A 7 26.85 -54.88 15.51
CA ILE A 7 26.10 -53.73 15.00
C ILE A 7 27.03 -52.85 14.16
N GLU A 8 27.00 -53.01 12.84
CA GLU A 8 27.68 -52.14 11.88
C GLU A 8 26.95 -50.79 11.79
N ARG A 9 27.53 -49.75 12.37
CA ARG A 9 26.98 -48.39 12.29
C ARG A 9 27.43 -47.76 10.99
N LEU A 10 26.49 -47.66 10.05
CA LEU A 10 26.69 -46.92 8.82
C LEU A 10 26.55 -45.43 9.10
N GLU A 11 27.59 -44.65 8.81
CA GLU A 11 27.51 -43.18 8.85
C GLU A 11 26.63 -42.69 7.70
N ALA A 12 25.33 -42.57 7.96
CA ALA A 12 24.39 -41.97 7.02
C ALA A 12 24.45 -40.44 7.13
N GLU A 13 24.86 -39.78 6.05
CA GLU A 13 24.81 -38.33 5.96
C GLU A 13 23.36 -37.85 5.84
N ALA A 14 22.92 -37.02 6.79
CA ALA A 14 21.57 -36.49 6.82
C ALA A 14 21.40 -35.33 5.82
N VAL A 15 21.06 -35.67 4.57
CA VAL A 15 20.87 -34.72 3.45
C VAL A 15 19.74 -33.69 3.64
N ASN A 16 18.84 -33.89 4.62
CA ASN A 16 17.73 -32.99 4.95
C ASN A 16 17.76 -32.53 6.42
N SER A 17 18.96 -32.43 7.01
CA SER A 17 19.05 -31.87 8.36
C SER A 17 18.68 -30.38 8.38
N ALA A 18 18.06 -29.92 9.47
CA ALA A 18 17.68 -28.52 9.62
C ALA A 18 18.87 -27.55 9.53
N THR A 19 20.08 -28.03 9.84
CA THR A 19 21.35 -27.29 9.75
C THR A 19 21.87 -27.17 8.31
N VAL A 20 21.63 -28.18 7.47
CA VAL A 20 22.16 -28.24 6.09
C VAL A 20 21.14 -27.70 5.07
N ARG A 21 19.84 -27.74 5.39
CA ARG A 21 18.80 -27.33 4.44
C ARG A 21 18.90 -25.83 4.10
N GLN A 22 18.90 -25.53 2.81
CA GLN A 22 18.83 -24.15 2.31
C GLN A 22 17.41 -23.59 2.46
N PRO A 23 17.26 -22.28 2.70
CA PRO A 23 15.94 -21.66 2.77
C PRO A 23 15.25 -21.73 1.39
N LEU A 24 14.06 -22.33 1.36
CA LEU A 24 13.24 -22.45 0.14
C LEU A 24 12.59 -21.12 -0.27
N TYR A 25 12.55 -20.13 0.63
CA TYR A 25 11.86 -18.86 0.42
C TYR A 25 12.75 -17.67 0.80
N ALA A 26 12.61 -16.59 0.05
CA ALA A 26 13.28 -15.35 0.34
C ALA A 26 12.70 -14.70 1.62
N PRO A 27 13.53 -14.13 2.50
CA PRO A 27 13.07 -13.40 3.66
C PRO A 27 12.30 -12.13 3.24
N ARG A 28 11.27 -11.77 4.03
CA ARG A 28 10.45 -10.57 3.78
C ARG A 28 11.32 -9.32 3.77
N LYS A 29 11.32 -8.60 2.64
CA LYS A 29 11.93 -7.26 2.57
C LYS A 29 11.13 -6.28 3.44
N LYS A 30 11.80 -5.58 4.35
CA LYS A 30 11.17 -4.53 5.16
C LYS A 30 10.79 -3.36 4.24
N ILE A 31 9.51 -2.98 4.27
CA ILE A 31 8.98 -1.84 3.52
C ILE A 31 9.12 -0.62 4.42
N PHE A 32 9.94 0.33 4.00
CA PHE A 32 10.08 1.62 4.69
C PHE A 32 9.19 2.67 4.01
N PRO A 33 8.62 3.61 4.78
CA PRO A 33 7.83 4.69 4.21
C PRO A 33 8.69 5.54 3.27
N LYS A 34 8.27 5.64 2.01
CA LYS A 34 8.89 6.53 1.03
C LYS A 34 8.18 7.89 1.08
N ARG A 35 8.94 8.98 1.13
CA ARG A 35 8.39 10.33 1.12
C ARG A 35 7.59 10.55 -0.16
N ALA A 36 6.29 10.79 -0.02
CA ALA A 36 5.40 11.12 -1.12
C ALA A 36 5.47 12.64 -1.42
N SER A 37 6.48 13.03 -2.20
CA SER A 37 6.63 14.39 -2.76
C SER A 37 6.51 14.36 -4.27
N GLY A 38 5.82 15.33 -4.87
CA GLY A 38 5.75 15.45 -6.32
C GLY A 38 4.64 16.38 -6.82
N SER A 39 4.69 16.69 -8.11
CA SER A 39 3.72 17.58 -8.78
C SER A 39 2.30 17.02 -8.74
N PHE A 40 2.13 15.70 -8.83
CA PHE A 40 0.82 15.05 -8.80
C PHE A 40 0.04 15.32 -7.50
N ARG A 41 0.73 15.37 -6.35
CA ARG A 41 0.09 15.67 -5.06
C ARG A 41 -0.48 17.09 -5.07
N ARG A 42 0.31 18.07 -5.54
CA ARG A 42 -0.13 19.47 -5.65
C ARG A 42 -1.31 19.59 -6.61
N PHE A 43 -1.23 18.91 -7.76
CA PHE A 43 -2.31 18.86 -8.73
C PHE A 43 -3.59 18.28 -8.14
N LYS A 44 -3.53 17.14 -7.44
CA LYS A 44 -4.69 16.55 -6.76
C LYS A 44 -5.35 17.53 -5.79
N TRP A 45 -4.56 18.17 -4.92
CA TRP A 45 -5.09 19.13 -3.94
C TRP A 45 -5.65 20.38 -4.61
N LEU A 46 -5.02 20.86 -5.69
CA LEU A 46 -5.52 21.98 -6.48
C LEU A 46 -6.89 21.64 -7.09
N VAL A 47 -7.01 20.50 -7.77
CA VAL A 47 -8.29 20.05 -8.35
C VAL A 47 -9.35 19.89 -7.25
N MET A 48 -9.00 19.26 -6.13
CA MET A 48 -9.90 19.09 -4.99
C MET A 48 -10.39 20.44 -4.43
N ALA A 49 -9.49 21.42 -4.28
CA ALA A 49 -9.85 22.75 -3.79
C ALA A 49 -10.76 23.50 -4.78
N ILE A 50 -10.48 23.39 -6.08
CA ILE A 50 -11.29 24.03 -7.14
C ILE A 50 -12.70 23.46 -7.15
N THR A 51 -12.87 22.13 -7.21
CA THR A 51 -14.19 21.52 -7.29
C THR A 51 -15.01 21.77 -6.03
N LEU A 52 -14.37 21.73 -4.87
CA LEU A 52 -15.00 22.06 -3.58
C LEU A 52 -15.39 23.54 -3.51
N GLY A 53 -14.53 24.42 -4.02
CA GLY A 53 -14.80 25.85 -4.15
C GLY A 53 -16.01 26.11 -5.03
N ILE A 54 -16.12 25.47 -6.19
CA ILE A 54 -17.32 25.58 -7.03
C ILE A 54 -18.55 25.11 -6.25
N TYR A 55 -18.51 23.89 -5.68
CA TYR A 55 -19.63 23.33 -4.94
C TYR A 55 -20.15 24.25 -3.82
N TYR A 56 -19.26 24.87 -3.05
CA TYR A 56 -19.61 25.72 -1.92
C TYR A 56 -19.60 27.22 -2.20
N LEU A 57 -19.20 27.71 -3.37
CA LEU A 57 -19.25 29.15 -3.66
C LEU A 57 -20.34 29.48 -4.67
N THR A 58 -20.67 28.55 -5.57
CA THR A 58 -21.69 28.75 -6.59
C THR A 58 -23.05 29.20 -6.05
N PRO A 59 -23.60 28.68 -4.93
CA PRO A 59 -24.93 29.13 -4.49
C PRO A 59 -24.93 30.54 -3.88
N TRP A 60 -23.76 31.11 -3.58
CA TRP A 60 -23.63 32.52 -3.15
C TRP A 60 -23.40 33.47 -4.33
N LEU A 61 -23.20 32.95 -5.55
CA LEU A 61 -23.09 33.76 -6.74
C LEU A 61 -24.49 34.23 -7.16
N ARG A 62 -24.77 35.52 -6.95
CA ARG A 62 -26.05 36.12 -7.33
C ARG A 62 -26.13 36.18 -8.85
N TRP A 63 -27.00 35.36 -9.44
CA TRP A 63 -27.30 35.40 -10.86
C TRP A 63 -28.35 36.48 -11.14
N ASP A 64 -28.06 37.37 -12.08
CA ASP A 64 -29.07 38.32 -12.56
C ASP A 64 -30.12 37.55 -13.37
N ARG A 65 -31.40 37.75 -13.02
CA ARG A 65 -32.52 37.03 -13.63
C ARG A 65 -32.90 37.59 -15.00
N GLY A 66 -32.34 38.74 -15.41
CA GLY A 66 -32.58 39.42 -16.67
C GLY A 66 -33.66 40.52 -16.58
N PRO A 67 -33.73 41.42 -17.58
CA PRO A 67 -34.53 42.66 -17.53
C PRO A 67 -36.05 42.49 -17.50
N PHE A 68 -36.58 41.27 -17.66
CA PHE A 68 -38.03 40.98 -17.61
C PHE A 68 -38.40 39.96 -16.53
N ALA A 69 -37.48 39.63 -15.62
CA ALA A 69 -37.81 38.73 -14.52
C ALA A 69 -38.77 39.44 -13.57
N PRO A 70 -39.93 38.83 -13.23
CA PRO A 70 -40.83 39.41 -12.25
C PRO A 70 -40.06 39.62 -10.94
N ASP A 71 -40.09 40.85 -10.42
CA ASP A 71 -39.87 41.00 -8.98
C ASP A 71 -41.04 40.27 -8.32
N GLN A 72 -40.72 39.20 -7.60
CA GLN A 72 -41.64 38.58 -6.67
C GLN A 72 -40.81 38.28 -5.44
N ALA A 73 -40.63 39.33 -4.65
CA ALA A 73 -41.20 39.44 -3.31
C ALA A 73 -41.66 40.89 -3.10
#